data_AF-A0A435EXQ6-F1
#
_entry.id   AF-A0A435EXQ6-F1
#
_cell.length_a   1.000
_cell.length_b   1.000
_cell.length_c   1.000
_cell.angle_alpha   90.00
_cell.angle_beta   90.00
_cell.angle_gamma   90.00
#
_symmetry.space_group_name_H-M   'P 1'
#
loop_
_entity.id
_entity.type
_entity.pdbx_description
1 polymer ?
#
loop_
_entity_poly.entity_id
_entity_poly.type
_entity_poly.pdbx_seq_one_letter_code
_entity_poly.pdbx_strand_id
1 'polypeptide(L)'
;MTVIVDPVTDADLDAYVDDQLDVARRIEVEAHLAARPEAAARVMSDLRTRDELRVALAGPVGTARPATTEAARRLERALARGRMLI
;
A
#
# COMPACT_ATOMS: atom_id res chain seq x y z
N MET A 1 20.73 -31.42 4.20
CA MET A 1 19.63 -30.90 3.36
C MET A 1 19.98 -29.47 2.98
N THR A 2 20.37 -29.24 1.72
CA THR A 2 20.52 -27.88 1.19
C THR A 2 19.14 -27.33 0.93
N VAL A 3 18.71 -26.38 1.76
CA VAL A 3 17.50 -25.60 1.46
C VAL A 3 17.80 -24.82 0.20
N ILE A 4 17.12 -25.15 -0.90
CA ILE A 4 17.18 -24.35 -2.12
C ILE A 4 16.32 -23.12 -1.82
N VAL A 5 16.98 -22.05 -1.37
CA VAL A 5 16.36 -20.74 -1.19
C VAL A 5 16.20 -20.15 -2.57
N ASP A 6 14.97 -19.82 -2.94
CA ASP A 6 14.68 -19.09 -4.16
C ASP A 6 15.35 -17.71 -4.07
N PRO A 7 16.25 -17.34 -5.01
CA PRO A 7 16.99 -16.11 -4.91
C PRO A 7 16.06 -14.90 -4.96
N VAL A 8 16.31 -13.92 -4.09
CA VAL A 8 15.65 -12.61 -4.16
C VAL A 8 15.94 -11.96 -5.52
N THR A 9 14.87 -11.56 -6.19
CA THR A 9 14.90 -10.91 -7.51
C THR A 9 14.65 -9.41 -7.40
N ASP A 10 14.90 -8.67 -8.48
CA ASP A 10 14.56 -7.24 -8.52
C ASP A 10 13.05 -7.00 -8.35
N ALA A 11 12.20 -7.92 -8.82
CA ALA A 11 10.75 -7.83 -8.62
C ALA A 11 10.35 -7.96 -7.15
N ASP A 12 11.08 -8.75 -6.36
CA ASP A 12 10.86 -8.84 -4.91
C ASP A 12 11.26 -7.53 -4.21
N LEU A 13 12.27 -6.82 -4.70
CA LEU A 13 12.67 -5.52 -4.17
C LEU A 13 11.61 -4.45 -4.47
N ASP A 14 11.08 -4.43 -5.69
CA ASP A 14 9.97 -3.54 -6.07
C ASP A 14 8.72 -3.83 -5.23
N ALA A 15 8.36 -5.11 -5.06
CA ALA A 15 7.24 -5.53 -4.24
C ALA A 15 7.46 -5.20 -2.75
N TYR A 16 8.70 -5.25 -2.24
CA TYR A 16 9.04 -4.80 -0.89
C TYR A 16 8.81 -3.30 -0.73
N VAL A 17 9.25 -2.49 -1.69
CA VAL A 17 9.01 -1.04 -1.71
C VAL A 17 7.51 -0.76 -1.73
N ASP A 18 6.71 -1.53 -2.45
CA ASP A 18 5.27 -1.31 -2.53
C ASP A 18 4.45 -1.92 -1.37
N ASP A 19 5.09 -2.60 -0.41
CA ASP A 19 4.44 -3.34 0.69
C ASP A 19 3.52 -4.48 0.21
N GLN A 20 3.89 -5.13 -0.90
CA GLN A 20 3.13 -6.20 -1.57
C GLN A 20 3.66 -7.61 -1.30
N LEU A 21 4.65 -7.75 -0.42
CA LEU A 21 5.19 -9.05 -0.03
C LEU A 21 4.42 -9.66 1.13
N ASP A 22 4.28 -11.00 1.11
CA ASP A 22 3.93 -11.73 2.32
C ASP A 22 5.06 -11.67 3.36
N VAL A 23 4.73 -12.06 4.60
CA VAL A 23 5.68 -11.97 5.72
C VAL A 23 6.91 -12.85 5.51
N ALA A 24 6.76 -14.03 4.92
CA ALA A 24 7.87 -14.96 4.73
C ALA A 24 8.88 -14.40 3.71
N ARG A 25 8.38 -13.92 2.57
CA ARG A 25 9.22 -13.31 1.54
C ARG A 25 9.86 -12.01 2.02
N ARG A 26 9.15 -11.21 2.83
CA ARG A 26 9.71 -9.99 3.42
C ARG A 26 10.95 -10.27 4.26
N ILE A 27 10.94 -11.33 5.08
CA ILE A 27 12.10 -11.73 5.90
C ILE A 27 13.30 -12.11 5.02
N GLU A 28 13.07 -12.83 3.93
CA GLU A 28 14.13 -13.22 2.98
C GLU A 28 14.74 -11.99 2.29
N VAL A 29 13.91 -11.03 1.87
CA VAL A 29 14.35 -9.76 1.29
C VAL A 29 15.14 -8.94 2.31
N GLU A 30 14.68 -8.84 3.54
CA GLU A 30 15.40 -8.12 4.61
C GLU A 30 16.77 -8.73 4.88
N ALA A 31 16.88 -10.06 4.92
CA ALA A 31 18.15 -10.75 5.06
C ALA A 31 19.07 -10.49 3.84
N HIS A 32 18.51 -10.46 2.62
CA HIS A 32 19.25 -10.13 1.40
C HIS A 32 19.79 -8.69 1.43
N LEU A 33 18.98 -7.73 1.87
CA LEU A 33 19.36 -6.31 1.99
C LEU A 33 20.40 -6.10 3.09
N ALA A 34 20.28 -6.78 4.22
CA ALA A 34 21.27 -6.72 5.30
C ALA A 34 22.66 -7.17 4.84
N ALA A 35 22.73 -8.13 3.91
CA ALA A 35 23.97 -8.59 3.31
C ALA A 35 24.49 -7.71 2.16
N ARG A 36 23.71 -6.73 1.67
CA ARG A 36 24.02 -5.90 0.48
C ARG A 36 23.71 -4.43 0.73
N PRO A 37 24.63 -3.68 1.37
CA PRO A 37 24.42 -2.28 1.72
C PRO A 37 24.06 -1.38 0.53
N GLU A 38 24.63 -1.64 -0.65
CA GLU A 38 24.34 -0.86 -1.86
C GLU A 38 22.90 -1.07 -2.35
N ALA A 39 22.39 -2.30 -2.27
CA ALA A 39 21.00 -2.59 -2.61
C ALA A 39 20.05 -1.99 -1.57
N ALA A 40 20.39 -2.09 -0.28
CA ALA A 40 19.64 -1.45 0.80
C ALA A 40 19.55 0.07 0.61
N ALA A 41 20.66 0.73 0.24
CA ALA A 41 20.67 2.16 -0.01
C ALA A 41 19.72 2.56 -1.16
N ARG A 42 19.64 1.76 -2.23
CA ARG A 42 18.69 1.97 -3.32
C ARG A 42 17.24 1.84 -2.84
N VAL A 43 16.90 0.74 -2.18
CA VAL A 43 15.55 0.50 -1.63
C VAL A 43 15.14 1.62 -0.67
N MET A 44 16.05 2.12 0.17
CA MET A 44 15.75 3.24 1.08
C MET A 44 15.45 4.55 0.32
N SER A 45 16.11 4.79 -0.82
CA SER A 45 15.78 5.91 -1.70
C SER A 45 14.39 5.76 -2.30
N ASP A 46 14.03 4.56 -2.75
CA ASP A 46 12.74 4.30 -3.38
C ASP A 46 11.59 4.41 -2.36
N LEU A 47 11.80 3.89 -1.14
CA LEU A 47 10.88 4.08 -0.02
C LEU A 47 10.65 5.57 0.29
N ARG A 48 11.72 6.37 0.30
CA ARG A 48 11.65 7.81 0.51
C ARG A 48 10.80 8.46 -0.58
N THR A 49 11.04 8.16 -1.86
CA THR A 49 10.24 8.69 -2.97
C THR A 49 8.77 8.27 -2.87
N ARG A 50 8.49 7.00 -2.58
CA ARG A 50 7.13 6.49 -2.35
C ARG A 50 6.43 7.24 -1.24
N ASP A 51 7.10 7.49 -0.13
CA ASP A 51 6.51 8.20 1.02
C ASP A 51 6.29 9.70 0.72
N GLU A 52 7.22 10.34 0.00
CA GLU A 52 7.03 11.71 -0.51
C GLU A 52 5.81 11.80 -1.43
N LEU A 53 5.65 10.84 -2.34
CA LEU A 53 4.48 10.76 -3.22
C LEU A 53 3.20 10.54 -2.40
N ARG A 54 3.20 9.65 -1.41
CA ARG A 54 2.03 9.46 -0.54
C ARG A 54 1.65 10.74 0.18
N VAL A 55 2.61 11.50 0.68
CA VAL A 55 2.34 12.80 1.33
C VAL A 55 1.79 13.81 0.32
N ALA A 56 2.42 13.95 -0.84
CA ALA A 56 2.01 14.90 -1.87
C ALA A 56 0.60 14.59 -2.42
N LEU A 57 0.23 13.30 -2.50
CA LEU A 57 -1.04 12.83 -3.02
C LEU A 57 -2.10 12.55 -1.95
N ALA A 58 -1.77 12.62 -0.66
CA ALA A 58 -2.70 12.33 0.43
C ALA A 58 -3.99 13.18 0.39
N GLY A 59 -3.93 14.35 -0.28
CA GLY A 59 -5.04 15.30 -0.35
C GLY A 59 -5.53 15.74 1.04
N PRO A 60 -6.57 16.58 1.12
CA PRO A 60 -7.22 16.84 2.39
C PRO A 60 -7.90 15.53 2.86
N VAL A 61 -7.40 14.95 3.95
CA VAL A 61 -8.07 13.84 4.64
C VAL A 61 -9.50 14.30 4.98
N GLY A 62 -10.49 13.74 4.29
CA GLY A 62 -11.89 13.84 4.72
C GLY A 62 -12.77 14.92 4.09
N THR A 63 -12.48 15.43 2.88
CA THR A 63 -13.55 16.09 2.11
C THR A 63 -13.94 15.25 0.90
N ALA A 64 -14.86 14.31 1.11
CA ALA A 64 -15.70 13.90 0.00
C ALA A 64 -16.23 15.17 -0.67
N ARG A 65 -16.02 15.31 -1.99
CA ARG A 65 -16.49 16.48 -2.73
C ARG A 65 -17.94 16.76 -2.30
N PRO A 66 -18.33 18.02 -2.04
CA PRO A 66 -19.65 18.33 -1.50
C PRO A 66 -20.79 17.65 -2.28
N ALA A 67 -20.62 17.53 -3.59
CA ALA A 67 -21.54 16.81 -4.48
C ALA A 67 -21.68 15.31 -4.16
N THR A 68 -20.57 14.59 -3.93
CA THR A 68 -20.61 13.16 -3.57
C THR A 68 -21.21 12.95 -2.19
N THR A 69 -20.92 13.84 -1.23
CA THR A 69 -21.52 13.82 0.10
C THR A 69 -23.04 14.02 0.04
N GLU A 70 -23.52 14.98 -0.76
CA GLU A 70 -24.95 15.21 -0.92
C GLU A 70 -25.64 14.06 -1.67
N ALA A 71 -24.99 13.48 -2.68
CA ALA A 71 -25.50 12.29 -3.37
C ALA A 71 -25.63 11.09 -2.41
N ALA A 72 -24.62 10.85 -1.57
CA ALA A 72 -24.67 9.81 -0.55
C ALA A 72 -25.82 10.05 0.46
N ARG A 73 -25.97 11.28 0.97
CA ARG A 73 -27.08 11.65 1.86
C ARG A 73 -28.46 11.50 1.22
N ARG A 74 -28.59 11.74 -0.09
CA ARG A 74 -29.84 11.52 -0.81
C ARG A 74 -30.16 10.04 -0.94
N LEU A 75 -29.15 9.22 -1.24
CA LEU A 75 -29.27 7.77 -1.32
C LEU A 75 -29.64 7.16 0.03
N GLU A 76 -28.96 7.54 1.11
CA GLU A 76 -29.27 7.10 2.48
C GLU A 76 -30.73 7.40 2.86
N ARG A 77 -31.20 8.63 2.58
CA ARG A 77 -32.59 9.04 2.84
C ARG A 77 -33.60 8.24 2.02
N ALA A 78 -33.29 7.90 0.77
CA ALA A 78 -34.16 7.08 -0.07
C ALA A 78 -34.24 5.63 0.44
N LEU A 79 -33.10 5.04 0.82
CA LEU A 79 -33.03 3.69 1.37
C LEU A 79 -33.74 3.58 2.73
N ALA A 80 -33.60 4.58 3.61
CA ALA A 80 -34.29 4.61 4.90
C ALA A 80 -35.82 4.62 4.75
N ARG A 81 -36.35 5.37 3.78
CA ARG A 81 -37.80 5.40 3.49
C ARG A 81 -38.30 4.08 2.91
N GLY A 82 -37.52 3.44 2.04
CA GLY A 82 -37.87 2.12 1.49
C GLY A 82 -37.91 1.01 2.55
N ARG A 83 -37.08 1.11 3.59
CA ARG A 83 -37.06 0.17 4.73
C ARG A 83 -38.19 0.35 5.73
N MET A 84 -38.93 1.46 5.66
CA MET A 84 -40.06 1.76 6.54
C MET A 84 -41.42 1.34 5.93
N LEU A 85 -41.41 0.86 4.68
CA LEU A 85 -42.57 0.38 3.93
C LEU A 85 -42.61 -1.15 3.80
N ILE A 86 -41.79 -1.86 4.59
CA ILE A 86 -41.78 -3.32 4.77
C ILE A 86 -42.09 -3.57 6.25
#